data_AF-A0AA51IPW3-F1
#
_entry.id   AF-A0AA51IPW3-F1
#
_cell.length_a   1.000
_cell.length_b   1.000
_cell.length_c   1.000
_cell.angle_alpha   90.00
_cell.angle_beta   90.00
_cell.angle_gamma   90.00
#
_symmetry.space_group_name_H-M   'P 1'
#
loop_
_entity.id
_entity.type
_entity.pdbx_description
1 polymer ?
#
loop_
_entity_poly.entity_id
_entity_poly.type
_entity_poly.pdbx_seq_one_letter_code
_entity_poly.pdbx_strand_id
1 'polypeptide(L)'
;PIYTIHLASIENISKPPITMDKEKYKNAYFQVTRGDYSQLLSLVNENLSKAVDYAANDNERNMLKHYINSFKEGDLSEHKEGSRYWIKDKGPIIET
;
A
#
# COMPACT_ATOMS: atom_id res chain seq x y z
N PRO A 1 -9.80 -27.76 -0.79
CA PRO A 1 -8.56 -27.06 -0.38
C PRO A 1 -8.89 -25.64 0.10
N ILE A 2 -7.99 -25.01 0.86
CA ILE A 2 -8.06 -23.60 1.22
C ILE A 2 -6.92 -22.86 0.50
N TYR A 3 -7.25 -21.76 -0.17
CA TYR A 3 -6.30 -20.86 -0.80
C TYR A 3 -6.31 -19.53 -0.05
N THR A 4 -5.13 -19.06 0.34
CA THR A 4 -4.96 -17.78 1.03
C THR A 4 -4.29 -16.81 0.07
N ILE A 5 -4.98 -15.70 -0.22
CA ILE A 5 -4.39 -14.55 -0.90
C ILE A 5 -3.86 -13.64 0.20
N HIS A 6 -2.55 -13.48 0.29
CA HIS A 6 -1.90 -12.72 1.35
C HIS A 6 -1.38 -11.40 0.79
N LEU A 7 -2.00 -10.30 1.20
CA LEU A 7 -1.62 -8.96 0.75
C LEU A 7 -0.39 -8.46 1.51
N ALA A 8 0.51 -7.80 0.80
CA ALA A 8 1.65 -7.11 1.38
C ALA A 8 1.19 -5.85 2.10
N SER A 9 1.47 -5.77 3.40
CA SER A 9 1.12 -4.62 4.24
C SER A 9 1.87 -4.65 5.57
N ILE A 10 2.01 -3.48 6.21
CA ILE A 10 2.47 -3.40 7.60
C ILE A 10 1.41 -3.95 8.53
N GLU A 11 0.18 -3.47 8.41
CA GLU A 11 -0.93 -3.90 9.24
C GLU A 11 -1.28 -5.35 8.91
N ASN A 12 -1.61 -6.16 9.93
CA ASN A 12 -1.85 -7.60 9.79
C ASN A 12 -3.22 -8.04 10.31
N ILE A 13 -3.98 -7.12 10.92
CA ILE A 13 -5.35 -7.37 11.38
C ILE A 13 -6.32 -7.25 10.21
N SER A 14 -7.34 -8.10 10.15
CA SER A 14 -8.41 -8.04 9.14
C SER A 14 -8.98 -6.61 9.01
N LYS A 15 -9.18 -6.17 7.77
CA LYS A 15 -9.74 -4.88 7.38
C LYS A 15 -10.58 -5.05 6.10
N PRO A 16 -11.88 -5.31 6.20
CA PRO A 16 -12.76 -5.23 5.03
C PRO A 16 -12.80 -3.79 4.47
N PRO A 17 -12.98 -3.60 3.15
CA PRO A 17 -13.23 -4.62 2.13
C PRO A 17 -11.96 -5.21 1.50
N ILE A 18 -10.75 -4.81 1.92
CA ILE A 18 -9.50 -5.30 1.28
C ILE A 18 -9.11 -6.72 1.73
N THR A 19 -9.64 -7.16 2.87
CA THR A 19 -9.56 -8.55 3.34
C THR A 19 -10.95 -9.18 3.31
N MET A 20 -10.97 -10.51 3.26
CA MET A 20 -12.18 -11.30 3.07
C MET A 20 -12.04 -12.56 3.90
N ASP A 21 -13.02 -12.79 4.78
CA ASP A 21 -13.13 -14.06 5.51
C ASP A 21 -13.31 -15.22 4.54
N LYS A 22 -13.22 -16.44 5.08
CA LYS A 22 -13.29 -17.66 4.28
C LYS A 22 -14.60 -17.76 3.50
N GLU A 23 -14.52 -17.62 2.18
CA GLU A 23 -15.64 -17.73 1.25
C GLU A 23 -15.50 -19.01 0.40
N LYS A 24 -16.63 -19.67 0.11
CA LYS A 24 -16.65 -20.86 -0.75
C LYS A 24 -16.85 -20.43 -2.20
N TYR A 25 -15.88 -20.73 -3.05
CA TYR A 25 -15.99 -20.55 -4.49
C TYR A 25 -15.69 -21.87 -5.20
N LYS A 26 -16.70 -22.41 -5.89
CA LYS A 26 -16.68 -23.77 -6.45
C LYS A 26 -16.35 -24.80 -5.34
N ASN A 27 -15.47 -25.75 -5.63
CA ASN A 27 -15.06 -26.83 -4.72
C ASN A 27 -13.83 -26.45 -3.84
N ALA A 28 -13.59 -25.15 -3.64
CA ALA A 28 -12.50 -24.64 -2.82
C ALA A 28 -12.95 -23.47 -1.94
N TYR A 29 -12.18 -23.21 -0.89
CA TYR A 29 -12.33 -22.04 -0.05
C TYR A 29 -11.23 -21.04 -0.35
N PHE A 30 -11.58 -19.76 -0.38
CA PHE A 30 -10.67 -18.64 -0.54
C PHE A 30 -10.80 -17.71 0.64
N GLN A 31 -9.68 -17.12 1.05
CA GLN A 31 -9.66 -16.02 2.01
C GLN A 31 -8.63 -15.00 1.56
N VAL A 32 -8.85 -13.74 1.90
CA VAL A 32 -7.90 -12.65 1.66
C VAL A 32 -7.45 -12.13 3.02
N THR A 33 -6.17 -12.28 3.31
CA THR A 33 -5.53 -11.77 4.53
C THR A 33 -4.48 -10.73 4.15
N ARG A 34 -3.88 -10.06 5.13
CA ARG A 34 -2.84 -9.07 4.92
C ARG A 34 -1.73 -9.18 5.96
N GLY A 35 -0.60 -8.53 5.73
CA GLY A 35 0.55 -8.51 6.62
C GLY A 35 1.84 -9.08 6.01
N ASP A 36 1.85 -9.39 4.71
CA ASP A 36 3.06 -9.92 4.07
C ASP A 36 4.18 -8.86 4.10
N TYR A 37 5.40 -9.28 4.39
CA TYR A 37 6.59 -8.42 4.53
C TYR A 37 6.44 -7.25 5.53
N SER A 38 5.53 -7.34 6.51
CA SER A 38 5.19 -6.25 7.44
C SER A 38 6.40 -5.51 8.04
N GLN A 39 7.42 -6.24 8.49
CA GLN A 39 8.63 -5.64 9.06
C GLN A 39 9.44 -4.83 8.04
N LEU A 40 9.58 -5.34 6.81
CA LEU A 40 10.32 -4.65 5.74
C LEU A 40 9.53 -3.42 5.27
N LEU A 41 8.21 -3.55 5.09
CA LEU A 41 7.36 -2.42 4.71
C LEU A 41 7.31 -1.33 5.79
N SER A 42 7.46 -1.70 7.07
CA SER A 42 7.60 -0.71 8.15
C SER A 42 8.83 0.17 7.98
N LEU A 43 9.96 -0.42 7.58
CA LEU A 43 11.18 0.33 7.30
C LEU A 43 11.02 1.22 6.05
N VAL A 44 10.35 0.72 5.01
CA VAL A 44 10.02 1.52 3.83
C VAL A 44 9.19 2.75 4.24
N ASN A 45 8.09 2.54 4.97
CA ASN A 45 7.23 3.64 5.41
C ASN A 45 7.91 4.64 6.34
N GLU A 46 8.81 4.19 7.22
CA GLU A 46 9.59 5.09 8.05
C GLU A 46 10.43 6.04 7.20
N ASN A 47 11.12 5.53 6.18
CA ASN A 47 11.94 6.34 5.30
C ASN A 47 11.12 7.24 4.37
N LEU A 48 10.00 6.73 3.84
CA LEU A 48 9.07 7.56 3.05
C LEU A 48 8.49 8.70 3.90
N SER A 49 8.16 8.43 5.17
CA SER A 49 7.65 9.47 6.08
C SER A 49 8.67 10.58 6.31
N LYS A 50 9.95 10.22 6.46
CA LYS A 50 11.04 11.21 6.53
C LYS A 50 11.21 11.98 5.21
N ALA A 51 11.05 11.32 4.07
CA ALA A 51 11.14 11.97 2.75
C ALA A 51 10.05 13.02 2.51
N VAL A 52 8.87 12.88 3.13
CA VAL A 52 7.77 13.87 3.03
C VAL A 52 8.23 15.27 3.47
N ASP A 53 9.09 15.36 4.49
CA ASP A 53 9.59 16.65 5.01
C ASP A 53 10.50 17.39 4.02
N TYR A 54 11.07 16.68 3.04
CA TYR A 54 11.99 17.21 2.03
C TYR A 54 11.38 17.32 0.63
N ALA A 55 10.10 16.96 0.48
CA ALA A 55 9.41 17.02 -0.80
C ALA A 55 9.34 18.47 -1.33
N ALA A 56 9.70 18.66 -2.60
CA ALA A 56 9.83 19.97 -3.23
C ALA A 56 8.47 20.63 -3.48
N ASN A 57 7.40 19.86 -3.63
CA ASN A 57 6.06 20.36 -3.91
C ASN A 57 4.94 19.47 -3.34
N ASP A 58 3.70 19.92 -3.49
CA ASP A 58 2.53 19.20 -2.95
C ASP A 58 2.23 17.90 -3.68
N ASN A 59 2.57 17.77 -4.98
CA ASN A 59 2.38 16.50 -5.69
C ASN A 59 3.30 15.43 -5.10
N GLU A 60 4.58 15.72 -4.88
CA GLU A 60 5.52 14.80 -4.23
C GLU A 60 5.03 14.43 -2.81
N ARG A 61 4.63 15.41 -2.00
CA ARG A 61 4.09 15.17 -0.65
C ARG A 61 2.88 14.24 -0.67
N ASN A 62 1.93 14.49 -1.56
CA ASN A 62 0.71 13.71 -1.65
C ASN A 62 0.97 12.31 -2.22
N MET A 63 1.83 12.18 -3.22
CA MET A 63 2.31 10.90 -3.74
C MET A 63 2.88 10.03 -2.60
N LEU A 64 3.84 10.57 -1.83
CA LEU A 64 4.48 9.84 -0.74
C LEU A 64 3.48 9.43 0.34
N LYS A 65 2.57 10.32 0.74
CA LYS A 65 1.51 10.00 1.73
C LYS A 65 0.62 8.84 1.28
N HIS A 66 0.23 8.82 0.00
CA HIS A 66 -0.57 7.73 -0.55
C HIS A 66 0.21 6.43 -0.67
N TYR A 67 1.50 6.46 -1.03
CA TYR A 67 2.35 5.27 -1.02
C TYR A 67 2.54 4.71 0.40
N ILE A 68 2.75 5.59 1.39
CA ILE A 68 2.81 5.21 2.80
C ILE A 68 1.52 4.49 3.21
N ASN A 69 0.36 5.06 2.88
CA ASN A 69 -0.92 4.41 3.20
C ASN A 69 -1.10 3.07 2.48
N SER A 70 -0.71 2.98 1.21
CA SER A 70 -0.77 1.74 0.44
C SER A 70 0.05 0.64 1.09
N PHE A 71 1.32 0.89 1.41
CA PHE A 71 2.20 -0.08 2.05
C PHE A 71 1.80 -0.36 3.50
N LYS A 72 1.22 0.61 4.20
CA LYS A 72 0.70 0.38 5.55
C LYS A 72 -0.47 -0.58 5.53
N GLU A 73 -1.45 -0.32 4.67
CA GLU A 73 -2.76 -0.98 4.73
C GLU A 73 -2.90 -2.18 3.79
N GLY A 74 -2.08 -2.25 2.73
CA GLY A 74 -2.21 -3.20 1.63
C GLY A 74 -3.26 -2.77 0.59
N ASP A 75 -3.50 -1.46 0.45
CA ASP A 75 -4.55 -0.92 -0.43
C ASP A 75 -3.97 -0.45 -1.78
N LEU A 76 -4.38 -1.13 -2.85
CA LEU A 76 -3.97 -0.79 -4.22
C LEU A 76 -4.58 0.53 -4.70
N SER A 77 -5.73 0.95 -4.16
CA SER A 77 -6.39 2.20 -4.53
C SER A 77 -5.56 3.40 -4.08
N GLU A 78 -5.00 3.33 -2.88
CA GLU A 78 -4.03 4.31 -2.36
C GLU A 78 -2.79 4.36 -3.24
N HIS A 79 -2.25 3.22 -3.68
CA HIS A 79 -1.10 3.23 -4.59
C HIS A 79 -1.41 3.96 -5.89
N LYS A 80 -2.57 3.66 -6.50
CA LYS A 80 -3.02 4.32 -7.73
C LYS A 80 -3.24 5.81 -7.56
N GLU A 81 -3.69 6.25 -6.37
CA GLU A 81 -3.83 7.67 -6.07
C GLU A 81 -2.47 8.34 -5.94
N GLY A 82 -1.50 7.71 -5.27
CA GLY A 82 -0.13 8.18 -5.24
C GLY A 82 0.46 8.32 -6.64
N SER A 83 0.23 7.32 -7.50
CA SER A 83 0.65 7.39 -8.91
C SER A 83 -0.04 8.52 -9.68
N ARG A 84 -1.28 8.91 -9.33
CA ARG A 84 -1.95 10.06 -9.93
C ARG A 84 -1.31 11.39 -9.56
N TYR A 85 -0.77 11.53 -8.35
CA TYR A 85 0.03 12.69 -7.98
C TYR A 85 1.39 12.67 -8.67
N TRP A 86 2.05 11.51 -8.71
CA TRP A 86 3.32 11.32 -9.40
C TRP A 86 3.25 11.77 -10.86
N ILE A 87 2.26 11.31 -11.64
CA ILE A 87 2.15 11.72 -13.05
C ILE A 87 1.86 13.22 -13.23
N LYS A 88 1.34 13.92 -12.21
CA LYS A 88 1.07 15.37 -12.25
C LYS A 88 2.32 16.18 -11.90
N ASP A 89 3.30 15.57 -11.25
CA ASP A 89 4.58 16.21 -10.98
C ASP A 89 5.44 16.20 -12.25
N LYS A 90 5.73 17.38 -12.80
CA LYS A 90 6.36 17.52 -14.12
C LYS A 90 7.73 18.19 -13.98
N GLY A 91 8.76 17.50 -14.46
CA GLY A 91 10.14 17.98 -14.41
C GLY A 91 10.70 18.13 -13.01
N PRO A 92 10.50 17.17 -12.08
CA PRO A 92 11.12 17.25 -10.77
C PRO A 92 12.65 17.20 -10.92
N ILE A 93 13.36 17.85 -9.99
CA ILE A 93 14.83 17.82 -9.96
C ILE A 93 15.33 16.42 -9.55
N ILE A 94 14.59 15.74 -8.66
CA ILE A 94 14.85 14.38 -8.19
C ILE A 94 13.61 13.53 -8.52
N GLU A 95 13.78 12.48 -9.33
CA GLU A 95 12.71 11.55 -9.77
C GLU A 95 12.93 10.15 -9.16
N THR A 96 11.86 9.36 -9.00
CA THR A 96 11.90 8.02 -8.38
C THR A 96 10.90 7.02 -8.97
#